data_AF-A0A445K248-F1
#
_entry.id   AF-A0A445K248-F1
#
_cell.length_a   1.000
_cell.length_b   1.000
_cell.length_c   1.000
_cell.angle_alpha   90.00
_cell.angle_beta   90.00
_cell.angle_gamma   90.00
#
_symmetry.space_group_name_H-M   'P 1'
#
loop_
_entity.id
_entity.type
_entity.pdbx_description
1 polymer ?
#
loop_
_entity_poly.entity_id
_entity_poly.type
_entity_poly.pdbx_seq_one_letter_code
_entity_poly.pdbx_strand_id
1 'polypeptide(L)'
;MSEKFSAALRIGDLNDYIAPSQACIVSLKGLKKNDKPEVSIANKQVNFEPVKISLKDCLACSGCVTSAETVMLEKQSLDEFLNNINSGKAVIVSLSPQSRASIAVHFGISPIQAFKKLTRFFKSLGVKAVFDTSCSRDLTLVESCVEFITRYRQNQLVDDERSKSSLPMIASACPGWICYAEKQLGSFVLPYISSVKSPQQTVGAIIKNYVCQELGLRPEEVYHVTVMPCYDKKLEAARDDFVFQFESHVEGLESEINMISEVDSVLTTGEVLELIQSKEVDFKSLEETPLDKILTNINEEGYLYGVHGSSGGYAETIFRYAAKTLFGRQIDDPLTFRNIRNSDFQEVTLEASSFELYNIIIMLVKKVVIRKVVISIFCVRYLTIKY
;
A
#
# COMPACT_ATOMS: atom_id res chain seq x y z
N MET A 1 -5.08 -31.58 41.32
CA MET A 1 -4.16 -32.53 40.64
C MET A 1 -4.88 -33.02 39.40
N SER A 2 -4.45 -32.84 38.15
CA SER A 2 -3.18 -32.46 37.51
C SER A 2 -3.57 -31.87 36.13
N GLU A 3 -3.29 -30.61 35.83
CA GLU A 3 -2.11 -30.14 35.06
C GLU A 3 -1.86 -30.87 33.73
N LYS A 4 -2.06 -30.15 32.62
CA LYS A 4 -1.27 -30.20 31.37
C LYS A 4 -1.81 -29.16 30.35
N PHE A 5 -1.51 -27.89 30.61
CA PHE A 5 -1.31 -26.93 29.53
C PHE A 5 0.06 -26.29 29.73
N SER A 6 0.84 -26.29 28.65
CA SER A 6 2.27 -25.99 28.59
C SER A 6 2.62 -24.60 29.13
N ALA A 7 3.69 -24.53 29.92
CA ALA A 7 4.26 -23.35 30.57
C ALA A 7 5.04 -22.43 29.61
N ALA A 8 4.57 -22.23 28.37
CA ALA A 8 5.15 -21.29 27.41
C ALA A 8 4.40 -19.94 27.36
N LEU A 9 3.34 -19.77 28.16
CA LEU A 9 2.55 -18.53 28.30
C LEU A 9 2.91 -17.73 29.57
N ARG A 10 4.18 -17.81 30.00
CA ARG A 10 4.78 -16.85 30.94
C ARG A 10 5.94 -16.14 30.25
N ILE A 11 5.67 -15.50 29.12
CA ILE A 11 6.56 -14.47 28.59
C ILE A 11 6.22 -13.21 29.37
N GLY A 12 7.23 -12.70 30.06
CA GLY A 12 7.11 -11.67 31.07
C GLY A 12 6.53 -10.37 30.54
N ASP A 13 6.10 -9.54 31.50
CA ASP A 13 5.72 -8.15 31.35
C ASP A 13 6.83 -7.32 30.68
N LEU A 14 6.98 -7.45 29.36
CA LEU A 14 7.63 -6.44 28.53
C LEU A 14 6.54 -5.48 28.06
N ASN A 15 6.09 -4.64 28.98
CA ASN A 15 5.23 -3.49 28.68
C ASN A 15 6.08 -2.43 27.98
N ASP A 16 6.33 -2.64 26.69
CA ASP A 16 7.06 -1.70 25.83
C ASP A 16 6.11 -0.62 25.24
N TYR A 17 5.09 -0.22 26.01
CA TYR A 17 4.13 0.82 25.66
C TYR A 17 4.35 2.03 26.57
N ILE A 18 4.70 3.19 26.00
CA ILE A 18 4.88 4.44 26.75
C ILE A 18 3.56 4.99 27.33
N ALA A 19 2.39 4.51 26.86
CA ALA A 19 1.09 4.89 27.40
C ALA A 19 0.32 3.68 27.94
N PRO A 20 -0.35 3.77 29.11
CA PRO A 20 -1.20 2.70 29.61
C PRO A 20 -2.32 2.46 28.59
N SER A 21 -2.53 1.20 28.21
CA SER A 21 -3.61 0.79 27.32
C SER A 21 -4.96 1.18 27.93
N GLN A 22 -5.51 2.31 27.50
CA GLN A 22 -6.87 2.70 27.82
C GLN A 22 -7.80 1.70 27.12
N ALA A 23 -8.27 0.70 27.85
CA ALA A 23 -9.32 -0.19 27.41
C ALA A 23 -10.59 0.64 27.15
N CYS A 24 -10.85 1.00 25.89
CA CYS A 24 -12.11 1.65 25.50
C CYS A 24 -13.27 0.64 25.57
N ILE A 25 -13.78 0.39 26.78
CA ILE A 25 -15.07 -0.28 26.99
C ILE A 25 -16.15 0.78 26.79
N VAL A 26 -16.74 0.85 25.59
CA VAL A 26 -18.02 1.54 25.42
C VAL A 26 -19.10 0.66 26.02
N SER A 27 -19.62 1.03 27.19
CA SER A 27 -20.74 0.34 27.85
C SER A 27 -22.01 0.44 27.00
N LEU A 28 -22.49 -0.69 26.47
CA LEU A 28 -23.82 -0.83 25.87
C LEU A 28 -24.91 -0.96 26.97
N LYS A 29 -25.11 0.08 27.78
CA LYS A 29 -26.29 0.18 28.64
C LYS A 29 -27.15 1.35 28.20
N GLY A 30 -28.17 1.05 27.38
CA GLY A 30 -29.24 2.00 27.09
C GLY A 30 -29.78 1.98 25.66
N LEU A 31 -30.23 0.84 25.15
CA LEU A 31 -31.14 0.83 24.00
C LEU A 31 -32.42 0.10 24.40
N LYS A 32 -33.46 0.88 24.71
CA LYS A 32 -34.84 0.40 24.83
C LYS A 32 -35.34 -0.03 23.45
N LYS A 33 -36.01 -1.18 23.39
CA LYS A 33 -36.74 -1.69 22.22
C LYS A 33 -37.94 -0.79 21.91
N ASN A 34 -38.02 -0.32 20.68
CA ASN A 34 -39.17 -0.38 19.76
C ASN A 34 -39.03 0.72 18.70
N ASP A 35 -38.90 0.32 17.44
CA ASP A 35 -39.74 0.78 16.31
C ASP A 35 -39.11 0.31 14.99
N LYS A 36 -39.96 -0.24 14.11
CA LYS A 36 -39.58 -0.65 12.74
C LYS A 36 -39.18 0.60 11.93
N PRO A 37 -38.05 0.60 11.20
CA PRO A 37 -37.82 1.64 10.22
C PRO A 37 -38.28 1.15 8.83
N GLU A 38 -39.36 1.74 8.33
CA GLU A 38 -39.62 1.83 6.89
C GLU A 38 -38.53 2.70 6.26
N VAL A 39 -37.89 2.20 5.19
CA VAL A 39 -36.84 2.92 4.47
C VAL A 39 -37.49 3.70 3.33
N SER A 40 -37.67 5.01 3.51
CA SER A 40 -37.93 5.95 2.44
C SER A 40 -36.59 6.40 1.83
N ILE A 41 -36.43 6.21 0.52
CA ILE A 41 -35.26 6.64 -0.23
C ILE A 41 -35.39 8.15 -0.50
N ALA A 42 -34.79 8.97 0.36
CA ALA A 42 -34.56 10.38 0.06
C ALA A 42 -33.17 10.52 -0.59
N ASN A 43 -33.15 11.07 -1.81
CA ASN A 43 -31.93 11.52 -2.50
C ASN A 43 -31.22 12.59 -1.67
N LYS A 44 -30.31 12.19 -0.77
CA LYS A 44 -29.41 13.11 -0.09
C LYS A 44 -28.16 13.28 -0.94
N GLN A 45 -27.96 14.49 -1.45
CA GLN A 45 -26.65 14.94 -1.94
C GLN A 45 -25.61 14.66 -0.85
N VAL A 46 -24.70 13.74 -1.12
CA VAL A 46 -23.63 13.37 -0.18
C VAL A 46 -22.60 14.48 -0.21
N ASN A 47 -22.58 15.30 0.83
CA ASN A 47 -21.54 16.29 1.07
C ASN A 47 -20.27 15.50 1.45
N PHE A 48 -19.27 15.45 0.58
CA PHE A 48 -18.01 14.75 0.87
C PHE A 48 -17.14 15.66 1.73
N GLU A 49 -17.20 15.51 3.05
CA GLU A 49 -16.14 16.05 3.90
C GLU A 49 -14.84 15.28 3.63
N PRO A 50 -13.69 15.97 3.47
CA PRO A 50 -12.41 15.31 3.24
C PRO A 50 -12.06 14.43 4.44
N VAL A 51 -11.90 13.12 4.19
CA VAL A 51 -11.52 12.16 5.22
C VAL A 51 -10.11 12.46 5.69
N LYS A 52 -9.99 12.98 6.92
CA LYS A 52 -8.70 13.12 7.60
C LYS A 52 -8.31 11.77 8.17
N ILE A 53 -7.21 11.20 7.67
CA ILE A 53 -6.63 9.96 8.19
C ILE A 53 -5.61 10.36 9.27
N SER A 54 -5.87 10.02 10.53
CA SER A 54 -4.90 10.22 11.61
C SER A 54 -4.04 8.97 11.81
N LEU A 55 -2.95 9.09 12.58
CA LEU A 55 -2.13 7.95 12.98
C LEU A 55 -2.97 6.86 13.67
N LYS A 56 -3.98 7.26 14.46
CA LYS A 56 -4.90 6.33 15.13
C LYS A 56 -5.83 5.58 14.16
N ASP A 57 -6.05 6.14 12.96
CA ASP A 57 -6.90 5.55 11.93
C ASP A 57 -6.13 4.62 10.98
N CYS A 58 -4.81 4.84 10.77
CA CYS A 58 -3.97 3.97 9.93
C CYS A 58 -3.52 2.70 10.67
N LEU A 59 -3.17 2.82 11.95
CA LEU A 59 -2.65 1.68 12.71
C LEU A 59 -3.82 0.76 13.05
N ALA A 60 -4.09 -0.18 12.15
CA ALA A 60 -5.16 -1.17 12.23
C ALA A 60 -5.13 -2.05 13.49
N CYS A 61 -4.08 -1.90 14.28
CA CYS A 61 -4.04 -2.34 15.65
C CYS A 61 -3.95 -1.15 16.60
N SER A 62 -5.03 -0.88 17.31
CA SER A 62 -4.91 -0.27 18.62
C SER A 62 -4.01 -1.17 19.48
N GLY A 63 -2.72 -0.85 19.57
CA GLY A 63 -1.71 -1.63 20.30
C GLY A 63 -0.88 -2.63 19.50
N CYS A 64 -0.73 -2.56 18.16
CA CYS A 64 0.37 -3.31 17.49
C CYS A 64 1.62 -2.47 17.29
N VAL A 65 1.54 -1.14 17.38
CA VAL A 65 2.73 -0.30 17.18
C VAL A 65 3.54 -0.26 18.47
N THR A 66 4.79 -0.73 18.39
CA THR A 66 5.72 -0.71 19.52
C THR A 66 6.22 0.71 19.77
N SER A 67 6.78 0.96 20.95
CA SER A 67 7.43 2.25 21.21
C SER A 67 8.54 2.54 20.20
N ALA A 68 9.30 1.51 19.79
CA ALA A 68 10.30 1.63 18.74
C ALA A 68 9.71 2.04 17.38
N GLU A 69 8.60 1.43 16.96
CA GLU A 69 7.93 1.77 15.70
C GLU A 69 7.36 3.20 15.74
N THR A 70 6.89 3.67 16.89
CA THR A 70 6.44 5.07 17.06
C THR A 70 7.60 6.04 16.84
N VAL A 71 8.77 5.77 17.42
CA VAL A 71 9.98 6.57 17.21
C VAL A 71 10.41 6.56 15.74
N MET A 72 10.30 5.43 15.04
CA MET A 72 10.61 5.34 13.60
C MET A 72 9.67 6.20 12.75
N LEU A 73 8.39 6.29 13.12
CA LEU A 73 7.41 7.15 12.45
C LEU A 73 7.73 8.63 12.66
N GLU A 74 8.10 9.02 13.87
CA GLU A 74 8.45 10.40 14.23
C GLU A 74 9.75 10.88 13.57
N LYS A 75 10.72 9.97 13.36
CA LYS A 75 11.96 10.28 12.62
C LYS A 75 11.70 10.65 11.16
N GLN A 76 10.62 10.17 10.55
CA GLN A 76 10.23 10.49 9.18
C GLN A 76 9.35 11.76 9.15
N SER A 77 9.89 12.89 9.62
CA SER A 77 9.15 14.15 9.77
C SER A 77 9.36 15.16 8.65
N LEU A 78 8.53 16.21 8.63
CA LEU A 78 8.73 17.37 7.76
C LEU A 78 10.05 18.10 8.04
N ASP A 79 10.47 18.17 9.30
CA ASP A 79 11.73 18.79 9.68
C ASP A 79 12.93 18.01 9.12
N GLU A 80 12.90 16.68 9.22
CA GLU A 80 13.93 15.82 8.64
C GLU A 80 13.99 15.97 7.12
N PHE A 81 12.83 16.02 6.45
CA PHE A 81 12.74 16.28 5.02
C PHE A 81 13.39 17.61 4.64
N LEU A 82 13.06 18.70 5.33
CA LEU A 82 13.62 20.03 5.08
C LEU A 82 15.12 20.11 5.40
N ASN A 83 15.58 19.41 6.45
CA ASN A 83 17.00 19.34 6.81
C ASN A 83 17.83 18.62 5.72
N ASN A 84 17.31 17.53 5.15
CA ASN A 84 18.00 16.84 4.06
C ASN A 84 18.05 17.69 2.78
N ILE A 85 17.03 18.51 2.52
CA ILE A 85 17.07 19.51 1.45
C ILE A 85 18.16 20.56 1.74
N ASN A 86 18.15 21.16 2.94
CA ASN A 86 19.06 22.24 3.30
C ASN A 86 20.53 21.80 3.40
N SER A 87 20.78 20.52 3.69
CA SER A 87 22.13 19.94 3.71
C SER A 87 22.72 19.67 2.32
N GLY A 88 21.94 19.90 1.25
CA GLY A 88 22.40 19.77 -0.13
C GLY A 88 22.34 18.35 -0.69
N LYS A 89 21.66 17.41 -0.01
CA LYS A 89 21.44 16.06 -0.57
C LYS A 89 20.56 16.13 -1.83
N ALA A 90 20.73 15.17 -2.73
CA ALA A 90 19.88 15.06 -3.90
C ALA A 90 18.52 14.47 -3.53
N VAL A 91 17.56 15.33 -3.17
CA VAL A 91 16.22 14.90 -2.77
C VAL A 91 15.37 14.57 -3.99
N ILE A 92 14.80 13.37 -4.03
CA ILE A 92 13.85 12.92 -5.06
C ILE A 92 12.52 12.58 -4.37
N VAL A 93 11.40 13.08 -4.90
CA VAL A 93 10.07 12.84 -4.35
C VAL A 93 9.23 11.99 -5.29
N SER A 94 8.64 10.89 -4.80
CA SER A 94 7.68 10.08 -5.58
C SER A 94 6.27 10.20 -5.01
N LEU A 95 5.32 10.66 -5.83
CA LEU A 95 3.94 10.93 -5.44
C LEU A 95 3.04 9.73 -5.73
N SER A 96 2.25 9.29 -4.75
CA SER A 96 1.22 8.29 -5.01
C SER A 96 0.02 8.89 -5.76
N PRO A 97 -0.64 8.12 -6.66
CA PRO A 97 -1.86 8.55 -7.33
C PRO A 97 -2.97 8.97 -6.36
N GLN A 98 -3.05 8.30 -5.20
CA GLN A 98 -4.04 8.57 -4.15
C GLN A 98 -3.76 9.90 -3.45
N SER A 99 -2.52 10.19 -3.08
CA SER A 99 -2.14 11.48 -2.48
C SER A 99 -2.40 12.64 -3.44
N ARG A 100 -2.03 12.46 -4.72
CA ARG A 100 -2.32 13.43 -5.77
C ARG A 100 -3.82 13.67 -5.94
N ALA A 101 -4.62 12.61 -6.01
CA ALA A 101 -6.07 12.72 -6.14
C ALA A 101 -6.69 13.42 -4.92
N SER A 102 -6.23 13.10 -3.70
CA SER A 102 -6.71 13.72 -2.47
C SER A 102 -6.40 15.23 -2.43
N ILE A 103 -5.17 15.62 -2.79
CA ILE A 103 -4.76 17.03 -2.87
C ILE A 103 -5.56 17.77 -3.96
N ALA A 104 -5.77 17.13 -5.12
CA ALA A 104 -6.56 17.70 -6.20
C ALA A 104 -8.00 18.02 -5.75
N VAL A 105 -8.65 17.09 -5.06
CA VAL A 105 -9.99 17.28 -4.48
C VAL A 105 -9.97 18.40 -3.42
N HIS A 106 -8.97 18.42 -2.54
CA HIS A 106 -8.85 19.43 -1.48
C HIS A 106 -8.82 20.86 -2.03
N PHE A 107 -8.07 21.10 -3.11
CA PHE A 107 -7.95 22.43 -3.73
C PHE A 107 -8.98 22.69 -4.85
N GLY A 108 -9.82 21.71 -5.19
CA GLY A 108 -10.81 21.82 -6.26
C GLY A 108 -10.16 22.00 -7.64
N ILE A 109 -9.08 21.27 -7.92
CA ILE A 109 -8.34 21.27 -9.20
C ILE A 109 -8.28 19.87 -9.79
N SER A 110 -7.87 19.73 -11.05
CA SER A 110 -7.70 18.40 -11.66
C SER A 110 -6.45 17.66 -11.12
N PRO A 111 -6.42 16.30 -11.16
CA PRO A 111 -5.25 15.54 -10.73
C PRO A 111 -3.96 15.90 -11.47
N ILE A 112 -4.02 16.20 -12.76
CA ILE A 112 -2.85 16.61 -13.55
C ILE A 112 -2.33 17.99 -13.12
N GLN A 113 -3.22 18.93 -12.82
CA GLN A 113 -2.83 20.24 -12.30
C GLN A 113 -2.20 20.12 -10.91
N ALA A 114 -2.77 19.27 -10.04
CA ALA A 114 -2.19 18.98 -8.73
C ALA A 114 -0.77 18.42 -8.89
N PHE A 115 -0.53 17.51 -9.84
CA PHE A 115 0.82 16.98 -10.07
C PHE A 115 1.81 18.07 -10.50
N LYS A 116 1.44 18.91 -11.47
CA LYS A 116 2.29 20.00 -11.95
C LYS A 116 2.58 21.04 -10.86
N LYS A 117 1.56 21.40 -10.07
CA LYS A 117 1.70 22.35 -8.95
C LYS A 117 2.51 21.75 -7.79
N LEU A 118 2.31 20.47 -7.45
CA LEU A 118 3.17 19.78 -6.47
C LEU A 118 4.62 19.71 -6.96
N THR A 119 4.84 19.44 -8.24
CA THR A 119 6.18 19.45 -8.84
C THR A 119 6.83 20.83 -8.72
N ARG A 120 6.08 21.90 -9.02
CA ARG A 120 6.55 23.29 -8.84
C ARG A 120 6.88 23.56 -7.38
N PHE A 121 5.99 23.19 -6.47
CA PHE A 121 6.14 23.41 -5.03
C PHE A 121 7.39 22.72 -4.49
N PHE A 122 7.54 21.41 -4.71
CA PHE A 122 8.72 20.67 -4.24
C PHE A 122 10.02 21.17 -4.87
N LYS A 123 10.03 21.48 -6.18
CA LYS A 123 11.22 22.07 -6.82
C LYS A 123 11.57 23.45 -6.24
N SER A 124 10.58 24.25 -5.84
CA SER A 124 10.83 25.55 -5.19
C SER A 124 11.47 25.41 -3.80
N LEU A 125 11.33 24.25 -3.15
CA LEU A 125 12.02 23.94 -1.90
C LEU A 125 13.45 23.43 -2.12
N GLY A 126 13.82 23.01 -3.33
CA GLY A 126 15.14 22.43 -3.62
C GLY A 126 15.12 20.93 -3.98
N VAL A 127 13.94 20.32 -4.12
CA VAL A 127 13.81 18.93 -4.60
C VAL A 127 14.30 18.83 -6.05
N LYS A 128 15.18 17.87 -6.32
CA LYS A 128 15.83 17.70 -7.63
C LYS A 128 14.86 17.15 -8.68
N ALA A 129 14.08 16.13 -8.33
CA ALA A 129 13.09 15.52 -9.23
C ALA A 129 11.83 15.05 -8.49
N VAL A 130 10.69 15.09 -9.19
CA VAL A 130 9.38 14.64 -8.70
C VAL A 130 8.76 13.66 -9.68
N PHE A 131 8.47 12.44 -9.21
CA PHE A 131 7.93 11.35 -10.02
C PHE A 131 6.56 10.87 -9.52
N ASP A 132 5.90 10.02 -10.31
CA ASP A 132 4.63 9.38 -9.96
C ASP A 132 4.84 7.87 -9.74
N THR A 133 4.28 7.32 -8.67
CA THR A 133 4.41 5.87 -8.37
C THR A 133 3.50 4.98 -9.24
N SER A 134 2.82 5.52 -10.26
CA SER A 134 1.99 4.73 -11.17
C SER A 134 2.80 3.75 -11.99
N CYS A 135 4.00 4.14 -12.46
CA CYS A 135 4.87 3.23 -13.22
C CYS A 135 5.28 2.03 -12.36
N SER A 136 5.68 2.27 -11.11
CA SER A 136 6.02 1.18 -10.18
C SER A 136 4.79 0.35 -9.81
N ARG A 137 3.61 0.96 -9.74
CA ARG A 137 2.34 0.25 -9.53
C ARG A 137 2.02 -0.72 -10.67
N ASP A 138 2.24 -0.30 -11.91
CA ASP A 138 2.02 -1.14 -13.09
C ASP A 138 3.02 -2.30 -13.11
N LEU A 139 4.30 -2.05 -12.78
CA LEU A 139 5.31 -3.11 -12.63
C LEU A 139 4.94 -4.12 -11.53
N THR A 140 4.58 -3.64 -10.33
CA THR A 140 4.09 -4.49 -9.24
C THR A 140 2.89 -5.35 -9.68
N LEU A 141 1.98 -4.79 -10.49
CA LEU A 141 0.81 -5.51 -10.98
C LEU A 141 1.19 -6.60 -11.99
N VAL A 142 2.10 -6.30 -12.92
CA VAL A 142 2.62 -7.29 -13.88
C VAL A 142 3.26 -8.45 -13.12
N GLU A 143 4.13 -8.16 -12.15
CA GLU A 143 4.77 -9.19 -11.32
C GLU A 143 3.75 -9.99 -10.50
N SER A 144 2.73 -9.34 -9.93
CA SER A 144 1.66 -10.02 -9.19
C SER A 144 0.85 -10.96 -10.09
N CYS A 145 0.62 -10.56 -11.34
CA CYS A 145 -0.03 -11.40 -12.34
C CYS A 145 0.83 -12.62 -12.67
N VAL A 146 2.13 -12.43 -12.91
CA VAL A 146 3.07 -13.51 -13.20
C VAL A 146 3.20 -14.49 -12.03
N GLU A 147 3.30 -13.98 -10.81
CA GLU A 147 3.36 -14.80 -9.60
C GLU A 147 2.08 -15.64 -9.45
N PHE A 148 0.91 -15.04 -9.66
CA PHE A 148 -0.36 -15.76 -9.59
C PHE A 148 -0.42 -16.93 -10.57
N ILE A 149 -0.09 -16.69 -11.85
CA ILE A 149 -0.06 -17.73 -12.88
C ILE A 149 0.92 -18.85 -12.52
N THR A 150 2.08 -18.48 -12.00
CA THR A 150 3.12 -19.44 -11.61
C THR A 150 2.63 -20.34 -10.47
N ARG A 151 2.10 -19.74 -9.39
CA ARG A 151 1.52 -20.48 -8.26
C ARG A 151 0.34 -21.36 -8.71
N TYR A 152 -0.50 -20.86 -9.61
CA TYR A 152 -1.62 -21.61 -10.17
C TYR A 152 -1.16 -22.85 -10.93
N ARG A 153 -0.23 -22.70 -11.87
CA ARG A 153 0.29 -23.82 -12.68
C ARG A 153 1.02 -24.84 -11.82
N GLN A 154 1.84 -24.39 -10.87
CA GLN A 154 2.53 -25.30 -9.94
C GLN A 154 1.53 -26.13 -9.13
N ASN A 155 0.42 -25.53 -8.69
CA ASN A 155 -0.61 -26.24 -7.94
C ASN A 155 -1.30 -27.35 -8.76
N GLN A 156 -1.44 -27.18 -10.08
CA GLN A 156 -2.03 -28.19 -10.98
C GLN A 156 -1.11 -29.41 -11.20
N LEU A 157 0.20 -29.26 -11.03
CA LEU A 157 1.19 -30.32 -11.27
C LEU A 157 1.42 -31.22 -10.04
N VAL A 158 0.88 -30.85 -8.89
CA VAL A 158 1.12 -31.52 -7.61
C VAL A 158 -0.04 -32.46 -7.31
N ASP A 159 0.16 -33.76 -7.56
CA ASP A 159 -0.79 -34.84 -7.20
C ASP A 159 -0.67 -35.28 -5.72
N ASP A 160 0.33 -34.81 -5.00
CA ASP A 160 0.63 -35.23 -3.63
C ASP A 160 0.09 -34.22 -2.61
N GLU A 161 -0.88 -34.63 -1.79
CA GLU A 161 -1.48 -33.83 -0.70
C GLU A 161 -0.45 -33.32 0.33
N ARG A 162 0.78 -33.83 0.31
CA ARG A 162 1.89 -33.43 1.20
C ARG A 162 2.66 -32.20 0.73
N SER A 163 2.53 -31.78 -0.52
CA SER A 163 3.17 -30.57 -1.01
C SER A 163 2.32 -29.36 -0.62
N LYS A 164 2.93 -28.42 0.12
CA LYS A 164 2.23 -27.21 0.59
C LYS A 164 1.82 -26.37 -0.62
N SER A 165 0.52 -26.37 -0.92
CA SER A 165 -0.11 -25.45 -1.86
C SER A 165 0.31 -24.01 -1.55
N SER A 166 0.88 -23.30 -2.53
CA SER A 166 1.16 -21.86 -2.44
C SER A 166 -0.08 -20.98 -2.68
N LEU A 167 -1.25 -21.61 -2.79
CA LEU A 167 -2.57 -21.00 -2.89
C LEU A 167 -3.36 -21.20 -1.59
N PRO A 168 -4.17 -20.21 -1.16
CA PRO A 168 -4.50 -18.96 -1.85
C PRO A 168 -3.33 -18.00 -2.00
N MET A 169 -3.31 -17.16 -3.05
CA MET A 169 -2.37 -16.04 -3.12
C MET A 169 -3.00 -14.81 -2.44
N ILE A 170 -2.26 -14.19 -1.52
CA ILE A 170 -2.71 -13.05 -0.73
C ILE A 170 -1.86 -11.84 -1.09
N ALA A 171 -2.50 -10.69 -1.32
CA ALA A 171 -1.80 -9.47 -1.70
C ALA A 171 -0.85 -8.97 -0.59
N SER A 172 0.30 -8.43 -1.01
CA SER A 172 1.36 -7.91 -0.13
C SER A 172 1.47 -6.37 -0.10
N ALA A 173 0.84 -5.68 -1.05
CA ALA A 173 1.08 -4.24 -1.27
C ALA A 173 0.60 -3.30 -0.14
N CYS A 174 -0.25 -3.80 0.77
CA CYS A 174 -0.80 -3.05 1.91
C CYS A 174 0.02 -3.34 3.19
N PRO A 175 0.85 -2.40 3.66
CA PRO A 175 1.70 -2.64 4.82
C PRO A 175 0.93 -2.89 6.12
N GLY A 176 -0.21 -2.24 6.34
CA GLY A 176 -1.06 -2.54 7.51
C GLY A 176 -1.54 -3.99 7.56
N TRP A 177 -1.84 -4.58 6.40
CA TRP A 177 -2.15 -6.00 6.29
C TRP A 177 -0.93 -6.87 6.60
N ILE A 178 0.24 -6.54 6.06
CA ILE A 178 1.48 -7.28 6.34
C ILE A 178 1.80 -7.28 7.83
N CYS A 179 1.81 -6.10 8.47
CA CYS A 179 2.06 -5.97 9.90
C CYS A 179 1.06 -6.79 10.73
N TYR A 180 -0.22 -6.78 10.35
CA TYR A 180 -1.24 -7.61 11.01
C TYR A 180 -0.98 -9.09 10.81
N ALA A 181 -0.69 -9.53 9.58
CA ALA A 181 -0.43 -10.92 9.26
C ALA A 181 0.78 -11.47 10.03
N GLU A 182 1.88 -10.70 10.10
CA GLU A 182 3.09 -11.06 10.86
C GLU A 182 2.82 -11.17 12.36
N LYS A 183 2.13 -10.17 12.94
CA LYS A 183 1.95 -10.07 14.40
C LYS A 183 0.84 -10.99 14.94
N GLN A 184 -0.22 -11.22 14.15
CA GLN A 184 -1.44 -11.89 14.64
C GLN A 184 -1.68 -13.26 14.02
N LEU A 185 -1.23 -13.50 12.78
CA LEU A 185 -1.55 -14.73 12.06
C LEU A 185 -0.33 -15.65 11.88
N GLY A 186 0.87 -15.08 11.83
CA GLY A 186 2.13 -15.81 11.75
C GLY A 186 2.16 -16.84 10.61
N SER A 187 2.74 -18.00 10.87
CA SER A 187 2.97 -19.07 9.88
C SER A 187 1.70 -19.59 9.19
N PHE A 188 0.50 -19.28 9.71
CA PHE A 188 -0.76 -19.65 9.07
C PHE A 188 -1.02 -18.89 7.77
N VAL A 189 -0.59 -17.63 7.67
CA VAL A 189 -0.86 -16.77 6.50
C VAL A 189 0.39 -16.39 5.72
N LEU A 190 1.53 -16.22 6.38
CA LEU A 190 2.76 -15.73 5.74
C LEU A 190 3.18 -16.51 4.47
N PRO A 191 3.07 -17.85 4.40
CA PRO A 191 3.43 -18.60 3.18
C PRO A 191 2.57 -18.27 1.95
N TYR A 192 1.38 -17.71 2.16
CA TYR A 192 0.40 -17.39 1.13
C TYR A 192 0.52 -15.95 0.62
N ILE A 193 1.28 -15.10 1.32
CA ILE A 193 1.51 -13.71 0.93
C ILE A 193 2.36 -13.69 -0.35
N SER A 194 1.99 -12.80 -1.26
CA SER A 194 2.73 -12.50 -2.49
C SER A 194 4.15 -12.03 -2.16
N SER A 195 5.13 -12.54 -2.90
CA SER A 195 6.53 -12.14 -2.76
C SER A 195 6.83 -10.81 -3.46
N VAL A 196 5.87 -10.28 -4.23
CA VAL A 196 6.04 -9.04 -4.98
C VAL A 196 6.06 -7.85 -4.02
N LYS A 197 7.04 -6.97 -4.21
CA LYS A 197 7.19 -5.72 -3.46
C LYS A 197 6.01 -4.77 -3.72
N SER A 198 5.69 -3.92 -2.75
CA SER A 198 4.68 -2.88 -2.96
C SER A 198 5.17 -1.82 -3.97
N PRO A 199 4.26 -1.00 -4.54
CA PRO A 199 4.66 0.07 -5.46
C PRO A 199 5.62 1.10 -4.85
N GLN A 200 5.56 1.30 -3.52
CA GLN A 200 6.48 2.19 -2.80
C GLN A 200 7.92 1.65 -2.86
N GLN A 201 8.10 0.39 -2.50
CA GLN A 201 9.43 -0.20 -2.47
C GLN A 201 9.95 -0.46 -3.89
N THR A 202 9.05 -0.81 -4.82
CA THR A 202 9.37 -0.93 -6.24
C THR A 202 9.88 0.40 -6.82
N VAL A 203 9.26 1.55 -6.51
CA VAL A 203 9.78 2.85 -7.00
C VAL A 203 11.11 3.22 -6.32
N GLY A 204 11.28 2.89 -5.04
CA GLY A 204 12.54 3.08 -4.34
C GLY A 204 13.69 2.32 -4.98
N ALA A 205 13.46 1.04 -5.32
CA ALA A 205 14.42 0.22 -6.03
C ALA A 205 14.77 0.77 -7.42
N ILE A 206 13.77 1.24 -8.17
CA ILE A 206 13.99 1.86 -9.48
C ILE A 206 14.80 3.15 -9.34
N ILE A 207 14.52 3.97 -8.33
CA ILE A 207 15.23 5.23 -8.13
C ILE A 207 16.69 5.02 -7.79
N LYS A 208 16.99 4.12 -6.86
CA LYS A 208 18.34 3.85 -6.37
C LYS A 208 19.20 3.04 -7.35
N ASN A 209 18.60 2.31 -8.31
CA ASN A 209 19.37 1.52 -9.28
C ASN A 209 19.42 2.15 -10.68
N TYR A 210 18.37 2.85 -11.11
CA TYR A 210 18.24 3.33 -12.49
C TYR A 210 18.18 4.86 -12.57
N VAL A 211 17.26 5.50 -11.83
CA VAL A 211 17.04 6.95 -11.98
C VAL A 211 18.24 7.76 -11.50
N CYS A 212 18.93 7.32 -10.43
CA CYS A 212 20.12 8.02 -9.96
C CYS A 212 21.21 8.06 -11.05
N GLN A 213 21.41 6.97 -11.78
CA GLN A 213 22.39 6.88 -12.87
C GLN A 213 22.01 7.81 -14.02
N GLU A 214 20.74 7.82 -14.43
CA GLU A 214 20.22 8.73 -15.46
C GLU A 214 20.37 10.21 -15.07
N LEU A 215 20.36 10.52 -13.77
CA LEU A 215 20.56 11.87 -13.23
C LEU A 215 22.04 12.20 -12.91
N GLY A 216 22.98 11.29 -13.20
CA GLY A 216 24.40 11.44 -12.89
C GLY A 216 24.68 11.52 -11.38
N LEU A 217 23.90 10.80 -10.57
CA LEU A 217 23.97 10.75 -9.11
C LEU A 217 24.37 9.36 -8.64
N ARG A 218 25.08 9.29 -7.52
CA ARG A 218 25.32 8.02 -6.84
C ARG A 218 24.13 7.65 -5.92
N PRO A 219 23.79 6.37 -5.75
CA PRO A 219 22.65 5.95 -4.93
C PRO A 219 22.71 6.49 -3.48
N GLU A 220 23.90 6.58 -2.90
CA GLU A 220 24.16 7.08 -1.54
C GLU A 220 23.95 8.59 -1.38
N GLU A 221 23.96 9.35 -2.48
CA GLU A 221 23.72 10.80 -2.47
C GLU A 221 22.24 11.16 -2.58
N VAL A 222 21.42 10.18 -2.99
CA VAL A 222 19.98 10.35 -3.20
C VAL A 222 19.25 10.16 -1.88
N TYR A 223 18.49 11.17 -1.46
CA TYR A 223 17.50 11.03 -0.39
C TYR A 223 16.11 10.92 -1.03
N HIS A 224 15.61 9.69 -1.12
CA HIS A 224 14.34 9.36 -1.77
C HIS A 224 13.19 9.39 -0.78
N VAL A 225 12.20 10.24 -1.07
CA VAL A 225 11.03 10.46 -0.24
C VAL A 225 9.78 10.09 -1.03
N THR A 226 8.85 9.37 -0.41
CA THR A 226 7.54 9.11 -1.03
C THR A 226 6.42 9.89 -0.35
N VAL A 227 5.41 10.30 -1.13
CA VAL A 227 4.19 10.92 -0.62
C VAL A 227 3.04 9.93 -0.71
N MET A 228 2.56 9.49 0.45
CA MET A 228 1.66 8.35 0.58
C MET A 228 0.37 8.70 1.35
N PRO A 229 -0.75 8.00 1.10
CA PRO A 229 -2.03 8.28 1.75
C PRO A 229 -2.17 7.60 3.13
N CYS A 230 -1.17 6.86 3.63
CA CYS A 230 -1.24 6.19 4.93
C CYS A 230 0.10 6.19 5.68
N TYR A 231 0.03 6.23 7.00
CA TYR A 231 1.17 6.12 7.92
C TYR A 231 1.85 4.75 7.89
N ASP A 232 1.14 3.65 7.61
CA ASP A 232 1.74 2.31 7.53
C ASP A 232 2.87 2.23 6.48
N LYS A 233 2.84 3.13 5.49
CA LYS A 233 3.90 3.25 4.48
C LYS A 233 5.22 3.76 5.07
N LYS A 234 5.19 4.57 6.14
CA LYS A 234 6.39 4.94 6.91
C LYS A 234 6.98 3.72 7.62
N LEU A 235 6.14 2.84 8.19
CA LEU A 235 6.60 1.58 8.79
C LEU A 235 7.22 0.66 7.73
N GLU A 236 6.61 0.59 6.54
CA GLU A 236 7.16 -0.19 5.44
C GLU A 236 8.53 0.33 4.98
N ALA A 237 8.73 1.65 4.90
CA ALA A 237 10.02 2.25 4.53
C ALA A 237 11.11 1.99 5.57
N ALA A 238 10.75 1.84 6.84
CA ALA A 238 11.68 1.61 7.94
C ALA A 238 12.09 0.14 8.12
N ARG A 239 11.63 -0.79 7.28
CA ARG A 239 12.00 -2.21 7.40
C ARG A 239 13.42 -2.45 6.90
N ASP A 240 14.19 -3.19 7.69
CA ASP A 240 15.55 -3.63 7.33
C ASP A 240 15.58 -4.57 6.12
N ASP A 241 14.43 -5.12 5.71
CA ASP A 241 14.28 -5.93 4.49
C ASP A 241 14.46 -5.12 3.19
N PHE A 242 14.32 -3.78 3.26
CA PHE A 242 14.34 -2.88 2.10
C PHE A 242 15.58 -1.98 2.10
N VAL A 243 16.75 -2.63 2.15
CA VAL A 243 18.07 -1.98 2.03
C VAL A 243 18.89 -2.66 0.94
N PHE A 244 19.64 -1.85 0.19
CA PHE A 244 20.69 -2.30 -0.70
C PHE A 244 22.03 -2.33 0.03
N GLN A 245 22.81 -3.37 -0.23
CA GLN A 245 24.22 -3.41 0.13
C GLN A 245 25.02 -2.87 -1.05
N PHE A 246 25.71 -1.74 -0.84
CA PHE A 246 26.65 -1.20 -1.81
C PHE A 246 28.05 -1.23 -1.22
N GLU A 247 28.97 -1.86 -1.95
CA GLU A 247 30.41 -1.74 -1.68
C GLU A 247 30.91 -0.44 -2.32
N SER A 248 31.22 0.55 -1.50
CA SER A 248 31.93 1.73 -2.00
C SER A 248 33.42 1.39 -2.12
N HIS A 249 33.87 1.10 -3.34
CA HIS A 249 35.30 1.04 -3.65
C HIS A 249 35.86 2.45 -3.77
N VAL A 250 36.29 3.02 -2.65
CA VAL A 250 37.16 4.20 -2.67
C VAL A 250 38.60 3.71 -2.70
N GLU A 251 39.35 4.01 -3.77
CA GLU A 251 40.76 3.62 -3.89
C GLU A 251 41.55 4.13 -2.66
N GLY A 252 42.06 3.19 -1.86
CA GLY A 252 42.90 3.47 -0.69
C GLY A 252 42.20 3.46 0.68
N LEU A 253 40.90 3.16 0.75
CA LEU A 253 40.16 2.94 2.01
C LEU A 253 39.61 1.50 2.07
N GLU A 254 39.49 0.93 3.28
CA GLU A 254 38.80 -0.37 3.45
C GLU A 254 37.37 -0.29 2.91
N SER A 255 36.93 -1.36 2.25
CA SER A 255 35.57 -1.46 1.68
C SER A 255 34.53 -1.30 2.79
N GLU A 256 33.94 -0.11 2.91
CA GLU A 256 32.84 0.14 3.84
C GLU A 256 31.54 -0.36 3.20
N ILE A 257 30.86 -1.31 3.86
CA ILE A 257 29.55 -1.80 3.40
C ILE A 257 28.52 -0.76 3.77
N ASN A 258 28.07 0.00 2.78
CA ASN A 258 27.03 0.99 2.96
C ASN A 258 25.66 0.35 2.73
N MET A 259 24.79 0.48 3.73
CA MET A 259 23.38 0.08 3.65
C MET A 259 22.56 1.28 3.17
N ILE A 260 21.93 1.15 2.01
CA ILE A 260 21.15 2.22 1.38
C ILE A 260 19.68 1.79 1.34
N SER A 261 18.81 2.49 2.06
CA SER A 261 17.37 2.22 2.02
C SER A 261 16.78 2.45 0.62
N GLU A 262 15.82 1.62 0.20
CA GLU A 262 15.09 1.85 -1.06
C GLU A 262 14.28 3.15 -0.99
N VAL A 263 13.68 3.42 0.18
CA VAL A 263 12.93 4.63 0.52
C VAL A 263 13.47 5.17 1.83
N ASP A 264 14.02 6.38 1.82
CA ASP A 264 14.65 6.99 3.00
C ASP A 264 13.61 7.61 3.96
N SER A 265 12.50 8.12 3.42
CA SER A 265 11.43 8.71 4.23
C SER A 265 10.08 8.70 3.51
N VAL A 266 8.99 8.77 4.27
CA VAL A 266 7.64 8.90 3.74
C VAL A 266 6.95 10.09 4.39
N LEU A 267 6.43 10.98 3.54
CA LEU A 267 5.51 12.04 3.93
C LEU A 267 4.08 11.57 3.66
N THR A 268 3.18 11.80 4.60
CA THR A 268 1.76 11.59 4.35
C THR A 268 1.17 12.72 3.52
N THR A 269 0.05 12.47 2.85
CA THR A 269 -0.73 13.53 2.18
C THR A 269 -1.06 14.68 3.13
N GLY A 270 -1.35 14.38 4.41
CA GLY A 270 -1.63 15.39 5.43
C GLY A 270 -0.42 16.26 5.74
N GLU A 271 0.76 15.66 5.91
CA GLU A 271 2.02 16.38 6.13
C GLU A 271 2.38 17.28 4.94
N VAL A 272 2.11 16.86 3.71
CA VAL A 272 2.30 17.74 2.54
C VAL A 272 1.34 18.93 2.55
N LEU A 273 0.09 18.76 2.99
CA LEU A 273 -0.86 19.87 3.15
C LEU A 273 -0.40 20.84 4.26
N GLU A 274 0.10 20.31 5.37
CA GLU A 274 0.68 21.11 6.46
C GLU A 274 1.92 21.88 5.98
N LEU A 275 2.77 21.26 5.16
CA LEU A 275 3.94 21.92 4.58
C LEU A 275 3.55 23.05 3.61
N ILE A 276 2.52 22.85 2.78
CA ILE A 276 2.00 23.91 1.91
C ILE A 276 1.50 25.09 2.74
N GLN A 277 0.77 24.81 3.84
CA GLN A 277 0.23 25.84 4.74
C GLN A 277 1.35 26.58 5.49
N SER A 278 2.34 25.87 6.03
CA SER A 278 3.44 26.47 6.79
C SER A 278 4.38 27.32 5.93
N LYS A 279 4.43 27.06 4.63
CA LYS A 279 5.13 27.90 3.63
C LYS A 279 4.28 29.05 3.09
N GLU A 280 3.05 29.21 3.58
CA GLU A 280 2.11 30.27 3.17
C GLU A 280 1.90 30.33 1.63
N VAL A 281 1.92 29.16 0.98
CA VAL A 281 1.78 29.07 -0.48
C VAL A 281 0.30 29.02 -0.85
N ASP A 282 -0.16 29.96 -1.68
CA ASP A 282 -1.43 29.81 -2.40
C ASP A 282 -1.28 28.75 -3.49
N PHE A 283 -1.47 27.49 -3.09
CA PHE A 283 -1.28 26.34 -3.95
C PHE A 283 -2.22 26.35 -5.15
N LYS A 284 -3.43 26.93 -5.02
CA LYS A 284 -4.40 26.96 -6.10
C LYS A 284 -3.94 27.91 -7.22
N SER A 285 -3.37 29.06 -6.87
CA SER A 285 -2.84 30.03 -7.84
C SER A 285 -1.41 29.74 -8.32
N LEU A 286 -0.66 28.87 -7.62
CA LEU A 286 0.72 28.50 -7.97
C LEU A 286 0.87 28.10 -9.46
N GLU A 287 1.85 28.64 -10.16
CA GLU A 287 2.08 28.30 -11.57
C GLU A 287 2.38 26.80 -11.76
N GLU A 288 1.90 26.23 -12.87
CA GLU A 288 2.20 24.85 -13.25
C GLU A 288 3.58 24.76 -13.90
N THR A 289 4.34 23.69 -13.60
CA THR A 289 5.63 23.41 -14.26
C THR A 289 5.57 22.10 -15.03
N PRO A 290 6.39 21.91 -16.08
CA PRO A 290 6.56 20.61 -16.72
C PRO A 290 7.00 19.54 -15.72
N LEU A 291 6.51 18.32 -15.92
CA LEU A 291 6.78 17.17 -15.06
C LEU A 291 8.10 16.50 -15.46
N ASP A 292 8.77 15.89 -14.49
CA ASP A 292 9.96 15.08 -14.77
C ASP A 292 9.54 13.79 -15.51
N LYS A 293 10.25 13.45 -16.60
CA LYS A 293 9.76 12.49 -17.59
C LYS A 293 10.21 11.03 -17.37
N ILE A 294 11.26 10.79 -16.59
CA ILE A 294 11.86 9.45 -16.44
C ILE A 294 10.82 8.44 -15.93
N LEU A 295 10.04 8.82 -14.92
CA LEU A 295 8.95 8.02 -14.35
C LEU A 295 7.67 8.85 -14.32
N THR A 296 6.89 8.79 -15.40
CA THR A 296 5.63 9.50 -15.54
C THR A 296 4.54 8.60 -16.12
N ASN A 297 3.29 8.89 -15.78
CA ASN A 297 2.11 8.18 -16.27
C ASN A 297 1.23 9.07 -17.13
N ILE A 298 1.87 9.84 -18.01
CA ILE A 298 1.21 10.77 -18.91
C ILE A 298 1.41 10.30 -20.33
N ASN A 299 0.32 10.17 -21.07
CA ASN A 299 0.37 9.86 -22.49
C ASN A 299 0.75 11.09 -23.32
N GLU A 300 0.93 10.91 -24.63
CA GLU A 300 1.35 11.99 -25.54
C GLU A 300 0.36 13.17 -25.55
N GLU A 301 -0.93 12.89 -25.28
CA GLU A 301 -1.99 13.90 -25.20
C GLU A 301 -2.06 14.63 -23.85
N GLY A 302 -1.23 14.28 -22.87
CA GLY A 302 -1.18 14.96 -21.57
C GLY A 302 -2.15 14.42 -20.52
N TYR A 303 -2.82 13.30 -20.78
CA TYR A 303 -3.73 12.63 -19.85
C TYR A 303 -3.01 11.61 -18.98
N LEU A 304 -3.50 11.51 -17.74
CA LEU A 304 -3.04 10.53 -16.78
C LEU A 304 -3.60 9.15 -17.10
N TYR A 305 -2.74 8.15 -17.16
CA TYR A 305 -3.10 6.75 -17.30
C TYR A 305 -2.60 5.92 -16.11
N GLY A 306 -3.02 4.66 -16.08
CA GLY A 306 -2.65 3.68 -15.06
C GLY A 306 -3.86 2.99 -14.46
N VAL A 307 -3.60 1.90 -13.75
CA VAL A 307 -4.66 1.11 -13.12
C VAL A 307 -5.40 1.96 -12.07
N HIS A 308 -6.68 1.68 -11.81
CA HIS A 308 -7.45 2.42 -10.80
C HIS A 308 -7.00 2.06 -9.38
N GLY A 309 -6.84 3.06 -8.52
CA GLY A 309 -6.31 2.96 -7.15
C GLY A 309 -7.32 2.47 -6.10
N SER A 310 -8.57 2.19 -6.49
CA SER A 310 -9.65 1.79 -5.58
C SER A 310 -9.46 0.38 -5.03
N SER A 311 -10.12 0.10 -3.91
CA SER A 311 -10.22 -1.27 -3.39
C SER A 311 -10.81 -2.19 -4.46
N GLY A 312 -10.07 -3.24 -4.82
CA GLY A 312 -10.42 -4.15 -5.91
C GLY A 312 -9.64 -3.97 -7.21
N GLY A 313 -8.90 -2.87 -7.41
CA GLY A 313 -8.19 -2.65 -8.68
C GLY A 313 -7.14 -3.73 -9.00
N TYR A 314 -6.39 -4.18 -8.00
CA TYR A 314 -5.42 -5.28 -8.15
C TYR A 314 -6.12 -6.60 -8.44
N ALA A 315 -7.23 -6.83 -7.76
CA ALA A 315 -8.07 -8.01 -7.94
C ALA A 315 -8.51 -8.19 -9.37
N GLU A 316 -9.09 -7.12 -9.91
CA GLU A 316 -9.64 -7.08 -11.25
C GLU A 316 -8.55 -7.32 -12.29
N THR A 317 -7.40 -6.66 -12.13
CA THR A 317 -6.27 -6.82 -13.05
C THR A 317 -5.77 -8.26 -13.08
N ILE A 318 -5.54 -8.86 -11.91
CA ILE A 318 -5.07 -10.26 -11.80
C ILE A 318 -6.14 -11.21 -12.36
N PHE A 319 -7.42 -10.98 -12.08
CA PHE A 319 -8.51 -11.81 -12.58
C PHE A 319 -8.58 -11.81 -14.11
N ARG A 320 -8.59 -10.62 -14.73
CA ARG A 320 -8.64 -10.48 -16.19
C ARG A 320 -7.41 -11.10 -16.85
N TYR A 321 -6.22 -10.87 -16.29
CA TYR A 321 -4.98 -11.45 -16.80
C TYR A 321 -5.00 -12.97 -16.72
N ALA A 322 -5.47 -13.53 -15.59
CA ALA A 322 -5.56 -14.96 -15.39
C ALA A 322 -6.60 -15.62 -16.30
N ALA A 323 -7.78 -15.03 -16.45
CA ALA A 323 -8.82 -15.51 -17.36
C ALA A 323 -8.30 -15.61 -18.80
N LYS A 324 -7.58 -14.58 -19.27
CA LYS A 324 -6.98 -14.56 -20.60
C LYS A 324 -5.85 -15.58 -20.74
N THR A 325 -4.93 -15.62 -19.78
CA THR A 325 -3.68 -16.39 -19.89
C THR A 325 -3.87 -17.89 -19.65
N LEU A 326 -4.78 -18.27 -18.75
CA LEU A 326 -5.02 -19.67 -18.39
C LEU A 326 -6.10 -20.31 -19.27
N PHE A 327 -7.10 -19.53 -19.69
CA PHE A 327 -8.31 -20.09 -20.32
C PHE A 327 -8.65 -19.45 -21.67
N GLY A 328 -7.83 -18.52 -22.17
CA GLY A 328 -8.10 -17.82 -23.43
C GLY A 328 -9.35 -16.93 -23.37
N ARG A 329 -9.86 -16.62 -22.18
CA ARG A 329 -11.09 -15.82 -21.99
C ARG A 329 -10.73 -14.35 -21.81
N GLN A 330 -10.98 -13.56 -22.85
CA GLN A 330 -10.93 -12.11 -22.73
C GLN A 330 -12.22 -11.61 -22.08
N ILE A 331 -12.07 -10.77 -21.05
CA ILE A 331 -13.17 -10.14 -20.35
C ILE A 331 -12.97 -8.65 -20.51
N ASP A 332 -13.85 -8.00 -21.27
CA ASP A 332 -13.82 -6.56 -21.52
C ASP A 332 -14.86 -5.81 -20.66
N ASP A 333 -15.98 -6.47 -20.35
CA ASP A 333 -17.04 -5.92 -19.51
C ASP A 333 -16.59 -5.71 -18.05
N PRO A 334 -17.21 -4.77 -17.30
CA PRO A 334 -16.96 -4.59 -15.87
C PRO A 334 -17.16 -5.90 -15.07
N LEU A 335 -16.22 -6.21 -14.16
CA LEU A 335 -16.36 -7.39 -13.30
C LEU A 335 -17.49 -7.19 -12.29
N THR A 336 -18.42 -8.14 -12.24
CA THR A 336 -19.50 -8.15 -11.25
C THR A 336 -19.04 -8.92 -10.02
N PHE A 337 -18.71 -8.19 -8.96
CA PHE A 337 -18.36 -8.77 -7.67
C PHE A 337 -19.61 -9.10 -6.84
N ARG A 338 -19.75 -10.37 -6.43
CA ARG A 338 -20.83 -10.84 -5.55
C ARG A 338 -20.45 -10.63 -4.09
N ASN A 339 -21.35 -10.05 -3.30
CA ASN A 339 -21.15 -9.97 -1.84
C ASN A 339 -21.35 -11.35 -1.21
N ILE A 340 -20.38 -11.81 -0.42
CA ILE A 340 -20.46 -13.09 0.29
C ILE A 340 -21.17 -12.90 1.63
N ARG A 341 -20.64 -12.00 2.46
CA ARG A 341 -21.10 -11.78 3.85
C ARG A 341 -21.70 -10.39 4.04
N ASN A 342 -21.01 -9.39 3.51
CA ASN A 342 -21.40 -7.98 3.55
C ASN A 342 -20.69 -7.25 2.39
N SER A 343 -20.83 -5.93 2.31
CA SER A 343 -20.17 -5.08 1.30
C SER A 343 -18.64 -5.18 1.30
N ASP A 344 -18.07 -5.65 2.41
CA ASP A 344 -16.64 -5.71 2.64
C ASP A 344 -16.04 -7.04 2.19
N PHE A 345 -16.83 -8.09 1.99
CA PHE A 345 -16.35 -9.38 1.48
C PHE A 345 -17.04 -9.67 0.17
N GLN A 346 -16.31 -9.47 -0.92
CA GLN A 346 -16.82 -9.70 -2.26
C GLN A 346 -16.00 -10.77 -2.97
N GLU A 347 -16.62 -11.48 -3.90
CA GLU A 347 -15.96 -12.46 -4.75
C GLU A 347 -16.32 -12.28 -6.21
N VAL A 348 -15.43 -12.71 -7.09
CA VAL A 348 -15.71 -12.91 -8.50
C VAL A 348 -15.21 -14.30 -8.88
N THR A 349 -16.02 -15.00 -9.67
CA THR A 349 -15.76 -16.36 -10.13
C THR A 349 -15.77 -16.36 -11.64
N LEU A 350 -14.81 -17.06 -12.24
CA LEU A 350 -14.87 -17.39 -13.66
C LEU A 350 -15.58 -18.74 -13.80
N GLU A 351 -16.73 -18.78 -14.45
CA GLU A 351 -17.38 -20.05 -14.80
C GLU A 351 -17.02 -20.41 -16.24
N ALA A 352 -16.62 -21.66 -16.49
CA ALA A 352 -16.63 -22.19 -17.85
C ALA A 352 -17.97 -22.86 -18.14
N SER A 353 -18.25 -23.06 -19.43
CA SER A 353 -19.46 -23.72 -19.94
C SER A 353 -19.80 -24.99 -19.16
N SER A 354 -21.08 -25.39 -19.17
CA SER A 354 -21.76 -26.41 -18.36
C SER A 354 -21.09 -27.79 -18.13
N PHE A 355 -19.92 -28.06 -18.71
CA PHE A 355 -19.16 -29.30 -18.60
C PHE A 355 -17.69 -29.10 -18.14
N GLU A 356 -17.18 -27.87 -18.04
CA GLU A 356 -15.82 -27.56 -17.56
C GLU A 356 -15.89 -26.44 -16.51
N LEU A 357 -15.24 -26.61 -15.35
CA LEU A 357 -15.16 -25.59 -14.29
C LEU A 357 -13.73 -25.02 -14.23
N TYR A 358 -13.57 -23.76 -14.64
CA TYR A 358 -12.32 -23.02 -14.48
C TYR A 358 -12.32 -22.27 -13.14
N ASN A 359 -11.91 -22.92 -12.04
CA ASN A 359 -12.05 -22.33 -10.71
C ASN A 359 -10.95 -21.28 -10.42
N ILE A 360 -11.22 -20.02 -10.74
CA ILE A 360 -10.56 -18.84 -10.13
C ILE A 360 -11.61 -18.13 -9.28
N ILE A 361 -11.42 -18.11 -7.96
CA ILE A 361 -12.23 -17.30 -7.06
C ILE A 361 -11.34 -16.21 -6.48
N ILE A 362 -11.58 -14.98 -6.87
CA ILE A 362 -10.89 -13.83 -6.33
C ILE A 362 -11.77 -13.21 -5.23
N MET A 363 -11.30 -13.22 -3.97
CA MET A 363 -11.96 -12.54 -2.87
C MET A 363 -11.33 -11.17 -2.61
N LEU A 364 -12.13 -10.14 -2.77
CA LEU A 364 -11.84 -8.80 -2.32
C LEU A 364 -12.42 -8.60 -0.92
N VAL A 365 -11.55 -8.39 0.04
CA VAL A 365 -11.93 -7.83 1.33
C VAL A 365 -11.67 -6.33 1.24
N LYS A 366 -12.70 -5.48 1.35
CA LYS A 366 -12.54 -4.02 1.37
C LYS A 366 -12.22 -3.50 2.77
N LYS A 367 -12.77 -4.17 3.78
CA LYS A 367 -12.68 -3.80 5.19
C LYS A 367 -12.70 -5.06 6.07
N VAL A 368 -11.66 -5.27 6.86
CA VAL A 368 -11.72 -6.18 8.00
C VAL A 368 -12.15 -5.40 9.24
N VAL A 369 -13.45 -5.39 9.55
CA VAL A 369 -13.93 -4.83 10.82
C VAL A 369 -13.65 -5.81 11.95
N ILE A 370 -12.49 -5.67 12.58
CA ILE A 370 -12.26 -6.23 13.92
C ILE A 370 -12.18 -5.02 14.87
N ARG A 371 -13.35 -4.63 15.40
CA ARG A 371 -13.61 -3.57 16.39
C ARG A 371 -13.21 -2.10 16.08
N LYS A 372 -12.71 -1.77 14.88
CA LYS A 372 -12.86 -0.50 14.10
C LYS A 372 -11.55 -0.07 13.42
N VAL A 373 -11.11 -0.73 12.33
CA VAL A 373 -10.26 -0.14 11.26
C VAL A 373 -10.57 -0.87 9.93
N VAL A 374 -10.27 -0.26 8.78
CA VAL A 374 -10.49 -0.78 7.42
C VAL A 374 -9.20 -1.37 6.85
N ILE A 375 -9.10 -2.69 6.77
CA ILE A 375 -8.03 -3.38 6.01
C ILE A 375 -8.65 -3.97 4.74
N SER A 376 -8.08 -3.65 3.57
CA SER A 376 -8.41 -4.39 2.34
C SER A 376 -7.51 -5.62 2.21
N ILE A 377 -8.04 -6.82 2.41
CA ILE A 377 -7.35 -8.11 2.22
C ILE A 377 -7.73 -8.67 0.86
N PHE A 378 -6.79 -9.29 0.16
CA PHE A 378 -7.09 -10.05 -1.05
C PHE A 378 -6.85 -11.53 -0.80
N CYS A 379 -7.78 -12.41 -1.16
CA CYS A 379 -7.60 -13.86 -1.02
C CYS A 379 -8.16 -14.58 -2.25
N VAL A 380 -7.32 -15.26 -3.03
CA VAL A 380 -7.79 -16.07 -4.17
C VAL A 380 -8.04 -17.50 -3.72
N ARG A 381 -9.29 -17.93 -3.54
CA ARG A 381 -9.63 -19.28 -3.03
C ARG A 381 -9.80 -20.27 -4.19
N TYR A 382 -9.37 -21.51 -4.01
CA TYR A 382 -9.65 -22.63 -4.92
C TYR A 382 -10.65 -23.57 -4.24
N LEU A 383 -11.66 -24.03 -4.97
CA LEU A 383 -12.59 -25.06 -4.51
C LEU A 383 -12.62 -26.16 -5.57
N THR A 384 -11.98 -27.30 -5.30
CA THR A 384 -12.12 -28.51 -6.12
C THR A 384 -13.34 -29.25 -5.63
N ILE A 385 -14.41 -29.33 -6.43
CA ILE A 385 -15.42 -30.37 -6.26
C ILE A 385 -15.13 -31.37 -7.37
N LYS A 386 -14.47 -32.48 -7.01
CA LYS A 386 -14.44 -33.67 -7.86
C LYS A 386 -15.85 -34.27 -7.83
N TYR A 387 -16.46 -34.46 -9.01
CA TYR A 387 -17.63 -35.33 -9.14
C TYR A 387 -17.22 -36.79 -9.06
#